data_AF-A0A350HXZ0-F1
#
_entry.id   AF-A0A350HXZ0-F1
#
_cell.length_a   1.000
_cell.length_b   1.000
_cell.length_c   1.000
_cell.angle_alpha   90.00
_cell.angle_beta   90.00
_cell.angle_gamma   90.00
#
_symmetry.space_group_name_H-M   'P 1'
#
loop_
_entity.id
_entity.type
_entity.pdbx_description
1 polymer ?
#
loop_
_entity_poly.entity_id
_entity_poly.type
_entity_poly.pdbx_seq_one_letter_code
_entity_poly.pdbx_strand_id
1 'polypeptide(L)'
;MESLIHTTTYGDILRLTGPEWILVMTALVVLAASFIRSSSSPESSSTRTLTWISLAGTVLAGGVLLFNQPLGMVKGDVFFVSEATRWVKLGILLLSVLSLWLHLGTEKRLNHQGEFHALLLFAVV
;
A
#
# COMPACT_ATOMS: atom_id res chain seq x y z
N MET A 1 19.83 34.33 -17.41
CA MET A 1 20.22 32.96 -17.76
C MET A 1 21.21 32.50 -16.71
N GLU A 2 20.72 31.85 -15.66
CA GLU A 2 21.54 30.96 -14.82
C GLU A 2 20.56 29.96 -14.20
N SER A 3 20.73 28.71 -14.61
CA SER A 3 19.87 27.59 -14.27
C SER A 3 20.01 27.29 -12.77
N LEU A 4 18.98 27.62 -11.99
CA LEU A 4 18.76 27.01 -10.67
C LEU A 4 18.48 25.53 -10.93
N ILE A 5 19.54 24.73 -10.97
CA ILE A 5 19.46 23.29 -10.89
C ILE A 5 18.88 23.01 -9.52
N HIS A 6 17.54 22.91 -9.44
CA HIS A 6 16.88 22.24 -8.34
C HIS A 6 17.47 20.84 -8.32
N THR A 7 18.44 20.61 -7.45
CA THR A 7 18.77 19.29 -6.95
C THR A 7 17.53 18.79 -6.21
N THR A 8 16.49 18.40 -6.94
CA THR A 8 15.46 17.49 -6.43
C THR A 8 16.21 16.26 -6.00
N THR A 9 16.53 16.20 -4.71
CA THR A 9 17.29 15.11 -4.14
C THR A 9 16.42 13.88 -4.29
N TYR A 10 16.97 12.74 -4.75
CA TYR A 10 16.18 11.51 -4.90
C TYR A 10 15.42 11.14 -3.60
N GLY A 11 15.93 11.57 -2.44
CA GLY A 11 15.26 11.49 -1.15
C GLY A 11 13.92 12.24 -1.04
N ASP A 12 13.72 13.35 -1.76
CA ASP A 12 12.46 14.10 -1.75
C ASP A 12 11.38 13.37 -2.55
N ILE A 13 11.76 12.72 -3.66
CA ILE A 13 10.87 11.84 -4.44
C ILE A 13 10.45 10.64 -3.57
N LEU A 14 11.41 10.01 -2.89
CA LEU A 14 11.18 8.88 -1.98
C LEU A 14 10.29 9.27 -0.80
N ARG A 15 10.44 10.49 -0.26
CA ARG A 15 9.58 11.00 0.81
C ARG A 15 8.17 11.31 0.34
N LEU A 16 8.00 11.86 -0.86
CA LEU A 16 6.67 12.13 -1.43
C LEU A 16 5.89 10.84 -1.74
N THR A 17 6.60 9.80 -2.19
CA THR A 17 6.03 8.49 -2.56
C THR A 17 6.13 7.45 -1.43
N GLY A 18 6.44 7.90 -0.21
CA GLY A 18 6.66 7.03 0.94
C GLY A 18 5.48 6.09 1.25
N PRO A 19 4.23 6.58 1.31
CA PRO A 19 3.05 5.74 1.53
C PRO A 19 2.90 4.64 0.47
N GLU A 20 3.15 4.98 -0.79
CA GLU A 20 3.06 4.07 -1.94
C GLU A 20 4.11 2.97 -1.85
N TRP A 21 5.35 3.31 -1.49
CA TRP A 21 6.41 2.33 -1.24
C TRP A 21 6.04 1.35 -0.13
N ILE A 22 5.41 1.81 0.94
CA ILE A 22 4.96 0.95 2.04
C ILE A 22 3.89 -0.02 1.55
N LEU A 23 2.91 0.46 0.77
CA LEU A 23 1.85 -0.38 0.21
C LEU A 23 2.41 -1.44 -0.75
N VAL A 24 3.31 -1.04 -1.65
CA VAL A 24 3.98 -1.97 -2.59
C VAL A 24 4.79 -3.02 -1.84
N MET A 25 5.59 -2.62 -0.86
CA MET A 25 6.38 -3.56 -0.05
C MET A 25 5.47 -4.51 0.75
N THR A 26 4.36 -4.00 1.29
CA THR A 26 3.37 -4.84 1.98
C THR A 26 2.76 -5.86 1.02
N ALA A 27 2.36 -5.42 -0.19
CA ALA A 27 1.81 -6.30 -1.22
C ALA A 27 2.79 -7.43 -1.60
N LEU A 28 4.07 -7.08 -1.79
CA LEU A 28 5.14 -8.04 -2.06
C LEU A 28 5.33 -9.03 -0.91
N VAL A 29 5.34 -8.58 0.33
CA VAL A 29 5.48 -9.45 1.52
C VAL A 29 4.28 -10.41 1.62
N VAL A 30 3.06 -9.91 1.42
CA VAL A 30 1.84 -10.73 1.43
C VAL A 30 1.88 -11.77 0.32
N LEU A 31 2.32 -11.38 -0.88
CA LEU A 31 2.45 -12.29 -2.02
C LEU A 31 3.53 -13.35 -1.79
N ALA A 32 4.71 -12.95 -1.31
CA ALA A 32 5.81 -13.86 -0.99
C ALA A 32 5.40 -14.86 0.11
N ALA A 33 4.73 -14.38 1.16
CA ALA A 33 4.21 -15.23 2.23
C ALA A 33 3.15 -16.22 1.71
N SER A 34 2.29 -15.77 0.79
CA SER A 34 1.30 -16.62 0.12
C SER A 34 1.98 -17.71 -0.73
N PHE A 35 3.00 -17.35 -1.52
CA PHE A 35 3.71 -18.28 -2.41
C PHE A 35 4.50 -19.34 -1.64
N ILE A 36 5.26 -18.94 -0.61
CA ILE A 36 6.02 -19.87 0.25
C ILE A 36 5.09 -20.85 0.97
N ARG A 37 3.90 -20.38 1.41
CA ARG A 37 2.91 -21.24 2.08
C ARG A 37 2.20 -22.18 1.12
N SER A 38 1.82 -21.71 -0.06
CA SER A 38 1.26 -22.56 -1.11
C SER A 38 2.21 -23.68 -1.52
N SER A 39 3.52 -23.44 -1.43
CA SER A 39 4.57 -24.44 -1.69
C SER A 39 4.75 -25.46 -0.55
N SER A 40 4.45 -25.08 0.71
CA SER A 40 4.82 -25.87 1.89
C SER A 40 3.69 -26.65 2.55
N SER A 41 2.41 -26.28 2.40
CA SER A 41 1.29 -27.06 2.97
C SER A 41 -0.07 -26.72 2.33
N PRO A 42 -0.94 -27.71 2.05
CA PRO A 42 -2.29 -27.50 1.52
C PRO A 42 -3.34 -27.09 2.58
N GLU A 43 -2.95 -26.77 3.82
CA GLU A 43 -3.92 -26.49 4.89
C GLU A 43 -4.49 -25.07 4.86
N SER A 44 -5.81 -25.03 4.71
CA SER A 44 -6.70 -23.86 4.62
C SER A 44 -6.78 -22.96 5.87
N SER A 45 -5.94 -23.14 6.90
CA SER A 45 -6.14 -22.49 8.22
C SER A 45 -5.45 -21.12 8.40
N SER A 46 -4.74 -20.61 7.39
CA SER A 46 -3.86 -19.43 7.56
C SER A 46 -4.18 -18.23 6.66
N THR A 47 -5.45 -18.02 6.33
CA THR A 47 -5.96 -16.80 5.66
C THR A 47 -5.93 -15.60 6.59
N ARG A 48 -6.33 -15.81 7.85
CA ARG A 48 -6.46 -14.75 8.86
C ARG A 48 -5.15 -14.00 9.13
N THR A 49 -4.01 -14.68 9.13
CA THR A 49 -2.70 -14.03 9.34
C THR A 49 -2.27 -13.15 8.18
N LEU A 50 -2.53 -13.56 6.93
CA LEU A 50 -2.26 -12.75 5.73
C LEU A 50 -3.14 -11.49 5.70
N THR A 51 -4.39 -11.61 6.13
CA THR A 51 -5.29 -10.46 6.24
C THR A 51 -4.83 -9.49 7.33
N TRP A 52 -4.38 -9.99 8.49
CA TRP A 52 -3.81 -9.13 9.53
C TRP A 52 -2.54 -8.41 9.09
N ILE A 53 -1.64 -9.09 8.34
CA ILE A 53 -0.43 -8.47 7.78
C ILE A 53 -0.80 -7.37 6.78
N SER A 54 -1.77 -7.67 5.89
CA SER A 54 -2.27 -6.69 4.92
C SER A 54 -2.86 -5.47 5.63
N LEU A 55 -3.74 -5.70 6.61
CA LEU A 55 -4.39 -4.66 7.40
C LEU A 55 -3.35 -3.79 8.14
N ALA A 56 -2.34 -4.41 8.76
CA ALA A 56 -1.28 -3.69 9.46
C ALA A 56 -0.47 -2.81 8.50
N GLY A 57 -0.12 -3.32 7.31
CA GLY A 57 0.60 -2.54 6.29
C GLY A 57 -0.24 -1.40 5.72
N THR A 58 -1.53 -1.61 5.51
CA THR A 58 -2.46 -0.56 5.08
C THR A 58 -2.60 0.54 6.16
N VAL A 59 -2.75 0.18 7.44
CA VAL A 59 -2.81 1.15 8.54
C VAL A 59 -1.50 1.93 8.68
N LEU A 60 -0.34 1.26 8.54
CA LEU A 60 0.97 1.92 8.54
C LEU A 60 1.10 2.93 7.40
N ALA A 61 0.69 2.57 6.18
CA ALA A 61 0.69 3.49 5.04
C ALA A 61 -0.20 4.71 5.29
N GLY A 62 -1.39 4.51 5.87
CA GLY A 62 -2.28 5.60 6.27
C GLY A 62 -1.67 6.52 7.33
N GLY A 63 -0.96 5.96 8.32
CA GLY A 63 -0.23 6.75 9.33
C GLY A 63 0.87 7.60 8.70
N VAL A 64 1.67 7.02 7.80
CA VAL A 64 2.73 7.76 7.10
C VAL A 64 2.16 8.86 6.20
N LEU A 65 1.04 8.60 5.54
CA LEU A 65 0.32 9.59 4.73
C LEU A 65 -0.19 10.78 5.56
N LEU A 66 -0.62 10.54 6.81
CA LEU A 66 -1.12 11.59 7.70
C LEU A 66 -0.02 12.41 8.37
N PHE A 67 1.05 11.77 8.84
CA PHE A 67 2.03 12.42 9.71
C PHE A 67 3.35 12.80 9.02
N ASN A 68 3.69 12.16 7.90
CA ASN A 68 5.05 12.24 7.34
C ASN A 68 5.10 12.52 5.84
N GLN A 69 3.96 12.68 5.15
CA GLN A 69 3.95 13.03 3.73
C GLN A 69 4.03 14.55 3.55
N PRO A 70 5.16 15.09 3.03
CA PRO A 70 5.28 16.51 2.74
C PRO A 70 4.36 16.90 1.57
N LEU A 71 3.74 18.06 1.69
CA LEU A 71 2.96 18.68 0.61
C LEU A 71 3.93 19.34 -0.37
N GLY A 72 3.76 19.13 -1.67
CA GLY A 72 4.64 19.73 -2.66
C GLY A 72 4.53 19.13 -4.06
N MET A 73 5.23 19.76 -4.99
CA MET A 73 5.45 19.28 -6.35
C MET A 73 6.85 18.73 -6.47
N VAL A 74 6.99 17.55 -7.06
CA VAL A 74 8.31 17.00 -7.39
C VAL A 74 8.38 16.66 -8.88
N LYS A 75 9.43 17.23 -9.50
CA LYS A 75 9.95 16.94 -10.84
C LYS A 75 8.92 17.09 -11.98
N GLY A 76 8.77 18.32 -12.48
CA GLY A 76 8.14 18.62 -13.77
C GLY A 76 6.69 18.16 -13.93
N ASP A 77 5.82 18.45 -12.95
CA ASP A 77 4.37 18.14 -12.94
C ASP A 77 3.97 16.65 -12.88
N VAL A 78 4.90 15.69 -12.79
CA VAL A 78 4.56 14.26 -12.77
C VAL A 78 3.97 13.81 -11.43
N PHE A 79 4.38 14.43 -10.31
CA PHE A 79 3.83 14.15 -8.98
C PHE A 79 3.40 15.43 -8.29
N PHE A 80 2.07 15.62 -8.22
CA PHE A 80 1.42 16.70 -7.52
C PHE A 80 0.69 16.15 -6.28
N VAL A 81 1.22 16.45 -5.09
CA VAL A 81 0.58 16.09 -3.83
C VAL A 81 0.04 17.37 -3.18
N SER A 82 -1.24 17.64 -3.44
CA SER A 82 -2.02 18.67 -2.74
C SER A 82 -2.81 18.08 -1.57
N GLU A 83 -3.31 18.95 -0.70
CA GLU A 83 -4.20 18.55 0.39
C GLU A 83 -5.41 17.76 -0.12
N ALA A 84 -6.01 18.16 -1.25
CA ALA A 84 -7.11 17.44 -1.87
C ALA A 84 -6.72 16.01 -2.27
N THR A 85 -5.56 15.84 -2.93
CA THR A 85 -5.07 14.50 -3.29
C THR A 85 -4.77 13.63 -2.08
N ARG A 86 -4.30 14.23 -0.98
CA ARG A 86 -4.08 13.50 0.29
C ARG A 86 -5.38 12.97 0.87
N TRP A 87 -6.45 13.78 0.89
CA TRP A 87 -7.76 13.35 1.37
C TRP A 87 -8.38 12.26 0.49
N VAL A 88 -8.25 12.38 -0.84
CA VAL A 88 -8.71 11.35 -1.77
C VAL A 88 -7.96 10.03 -1.54
N LYS A 89 -6.62 10.08 -1.44
CA LYS A 89 -5.80 8.90 -1.14
C LYS A 89 -6.22 8.27 0.18
N LEU A 90 -6.44 9.06 1.22
CA LEU A 90 -6.92 8.56 2.51
C LEU A 90 -8.28 7.87 2.39
N GLY A 91 -9.20 8.41 1.60
CA GLY A 91 -10.49 7.78 1.31
C GLY A 91 -10.37 6.41 0.62
N ILE A 92 -9.50 6.31 -0.39
CA ILE A 92 -9.20 5.04 -1.10
C ILE A 92 -8.57 4.04 -0.12
N LEU A 93 -7.65 4.50 0.72
CA LEU A 93 -6.97 3.69 1.73
C LEU A 93 -7.99 3.14 2.76
N LEU A 94 -8.95 3.95 3.18
CA LEU A 94 -10.01 3.56 4.11
C LEU A 94 -10.98 2.54 3.47
N LEU A 95 -11.33 2.73 2.19
CA LEU A 95 -12.10 1.75 1.41
C LEU A 95 -11.38 0.40 1.29
N SER A 96 -10.06 0.42 1.12
CA SER A 96 -9.23 -0.78 1.08
C SER A 96 -9.24 -1.51 2.43
N VAL A 97 -9.04 -0.78 3.54
CA VAL A 97 -9.17 -1.33 4.91
C VAL A 97 -10.53 -1.98 5.10
N LEU A 98 -11.60 -1.30 4.70
CA LEU A 98 -12.96 -1.82 4.84
C LEU A 98 -13.19 -3.06 3.98
N SER A 99 -12.64 -3.09 2.77
CA SER A 99 -12.72 -4.26 1.87
C SER A 99 -11.98 -5.46 2.45
N LEU A 100 -10.77 -5.26 2.97
CA LEU A 100 -10.00 -6.29 3.68
C LEU A 100 -10.72 -6.77 4.94
N TRP A 101 -11.34 -5.84 5.68
CA TRP A 101 -12.11 -6.16 6.88
C TRP A 101 -13.35 -6.99 6.57
N LEU A 102 -14.11 -6.63 5.55
CA LEU A 102 -15.26 -7.42 5.08
C LEU A 102 -14.81 -8.80 4.60
N HIS A 103 -13.63 -8.90 4.02
CA HIS A 103 -13.10 -10.15 3.51
C HIS A 103 -12.79 -11.18 4.61
N LEU A 104 -12.41 -10.74 5.82
CA LEU A 104 -12.30 -11.60 7.04
C LEU A 104 -13.60 -12.38 7.34
N GLY A 105 -14.76 -11.83 6.98
CA GLY A 105 -16.05 -12.50 7.14
C GLY A 105 -16.34 -13.57 6.07
N THR A 106 -15.57 -13.60 4.99
CA THR A 106 -15.83 -14.41 3.78
C THR A 106 -14.73 -15.43 3.46
N GLU A 107 -13.82 -15.67 4.42
CA GLU A 107 -12.59 -16.48 4.30
C GLU A 107 -12.77 -17.91 3.76
N LYS A 108 -13.99 -18.44 3.63
CA LYS A 108 -14.23 -19.81 3.15
C LYS A 108 -14.42 -19.95 1.64
N ARG A 109 -14.45 -18.86 0.85
CA ARG A 109 -14.87 -18.91 -0.57
C ARG A 109 -13.75 -18.82 -1.61
N LEU A 110 -12.53 -18.40 -1.27
CA LEU A 110 -11.46 -18.17 -2.24
C LEU A 110 -10.25 -19.07 -1.98
N ASN A 111 -9.80 -19.78 -3.03
CA ASN A 111 -8.69 -20.72 -2.99
C ASN A 111 -7.30 -20.04 -3.00
N HIS A 112 -7.23 -18.74 -3.37
CA HIS A 112 -5.98 -17.96 -3.49
C HIS A 112 -6.10 -16.58 -2.81
N GLN A 113 -6.38 -16.57 -1.50
CA GLN A 113 -6.65 -15.30 -0.79
C GLN A 113 -5.45 -14.37 -0.73
N GLY A 114 -4.23 -14.90 -0.57
CA GLY A 114 -3.03 -14.05 -0.53
C GLY A 114 -2.81 -13.25 -1.81
N GLU A 115 -3.13 -13.82 -2.98
CA GLU A 115 -3.07 -13.13 -4.26
C GLU A 115 -4.13 -12.03 -4.36
N PHE A 116 -5.36 -12.31 -3.90
CA PHE A 116 -6.42 -11.31 -3.85
C PHE A 116 -6.04 -10.10 -2.98
N HIS A 117 -5.41 -10.34 -1.81
CA HIS A 117 -4.94 -9.26 -0.94
C HIS A 117 -3.81 -8.45 -1.59
N ALA A 118 -2.85 -9.13 -2.25
CA ALA A 118 -1.76 -8.45 -2.96
C ALA A 118 -2.30 -7.59 -4.10
N LEU A 119 -3.22 -8.11 -4.92
CA LEU A 119 -3.87 -7.36 -6.00
C LEU A 119 -4.66 -6.16 -5.47
N LEU A 120 -5.36 -6.32 -4.35
CA LEU A 120 -6.09 -5.24 -3.72
C LEU A 120 -5.15 -4.14 -3.20
N LEU A 121 -4.01 -4.52 -2.60
CA LEU A 121 -2.99 -3.56 -2.17
C LEU A 121 -2.32 -2.83 -3.37
N PHE A 122 -2.07 -3.54 -4.47
CA PHE A 122 -1.56 -2.94 -5.71
C PHE A 122 -2.54 -1.96 -6.35
N ALA A 123 -3.85 -2.22 -6.26
CA ALA A 123 -4.88 -1.33 -6.82
C ALA A 123 -5.03 -0.01 -6.05
N VAL A 124 -4.49 0.08 -4.84
CA VAL A 124 -4.57 1.27 -3.97
C VAL A 124 -3.41 2.25 -4.21
N VAL A 125 -2.31 1.75 -4.76
CA VAL A 125 -1.11 2.53 -5.13
C VAL A 125 -1.40 3.38 -6.35
#